data_AF-A0A6M5Z4X8-F1
#
_entry.id   AF-A0A6M5Z4X8-F1
#
_cell.length_a   1.000
_cell.length_b   1.000
_cell.length_c   1.000
_cell.angle_alpha   90.00
_cell.angle_beta   90.00
_cell.angle_gamma   90.00
#
_symmetry.space_group_name_H-M   'P 1'
#
loop_
_entity.id
_entity.type
_entity.pdbx_description
1 polymer ?
#
loop_
_entity_poly.entity_id
_entity_poly.type
_entity_poly.pdbx_seq_one_letter_code
_entity_poly.pdbx_strand_id
1 'polypeptide(L)'
;MWRMAFIVGDSFVARGLGLRLFPSAGQLDHGLRVGDALELRRPDGSAHRASVMRLNPVHANPTPFWALVFPEWLPVDAPIGTEVWVADAKPGAAPNPAA
;
A
#
# COMPACT_ATOMS: atom_id res chain seq x y z
N MET A 1 -2.00 -15.69 5.95
CA MET A 1 -0.53 -15.53 5.85
C MET A 1 -0.27 -14.13 5.31
N TRP A 2 0.89 -13.53 5.59
CA TRP A 2 1.22 -12.19 5.09
C TRP A 2 2.28 -12.34 4.00
N ARG A 3 2.12 -11.61 2.90
CA ARG A 3 3.13 -11.51 1.84
C ARG A 3 3.57 -10.06 1.68
N MET A 4 4.85 -9.85 1.37
CA MET A 4 5.37 -8.51 1.14
C MET A 4 4.88 -7.99 -0.21
N ALA A 5 4.21 -6.85 -0.20
CA ALA A 5 3.73 -6.19 -1.41
C ALA A 5 4.83 -5.33 -2.05
N PHE A 6 5.46 -4.46 -1.25
CA PHE A 6 6.60 -3.64 -1.66
C PHE A 6 7.26 -2.94 -0.45
N ILE A 7 8.44 -2.36 -0.66
CA ILE A 7 9.06 -1.41 0.28
C ILE A 7 8.81 0.01 -0.23
N VAL A 8 8.43 0.93 0.67
CA VAL A 8 8.23 2.35 0.33
C VAL A 8 9.56 2.94 -0.12
N GLY A 9 9.64 3.27 -1.42
CA GLY A 9 10.80 3.95 -2.01
C GLY A 9 10.67 5.47 -2.00
N ASP A 10 9.43 5.96 -2.11
CA ASP A 10 9.12 7.39 -2.06
C ASP A 10 7.72 7.62 -1.49
N SER A 11 7.48 8.81 -0.92
CA SER A 11 6.18 9.18 -0.38
C SER A 11 5.97 10.69 -0.42
N PHE A 12 4.77 11.13 -0.76
CA PHE A 12 4.39 12.53 -0.64
C PHE A 12 2.90 12.71 -0.38
N VAL A 13 2.54 13.84 0.23
CA VAL A 13 1.15 14.21 0.47
C VAL A 13 0.61 14.94 -0.76
N ALA A 14 -0.38 14.35 -1.42
CA ALA A 14 -1.13 15.02 -2.46
C ALA A 14 -2.29 15.80 -1.82
N ARG A 15 -2.35 17.12 -2.07
CA ARG A 15 -3.38 18.00 -1.48
C ARG A 15 -4.79 17.49 -1.82
N GLY A 16 -5.60 17.28 -0.79
CA GLY A 16 -6.98 16.76 -0.93
C GLY A 16 -7.08 15.25 -1.16
N LEU A 17 -5.97 14.51 -1.20
CA LEU A 17 -5.94 13.05 -1.38
C LEU A 17 -5.23 12.32 -0.23
N GLY A 18 -4.31 12.98 0.46
CA GLY A 18 -3.52 12.41 1.57
C GLY A 18 -2.16 11.86 1.12
N LEU A 19 -1.55 11.04 1.97
CA LEU A 19 -0.25 10.43 1.71
C LEU A 19 -0.34 9.40 0.60
N ARG A 20 0.56 9.50 -0.37
CA ARG A 20 0.76 8.50 -1.41
C ARG A 20 2.06 7.76 -1.16
N LEU A 21 2.02 6.43 -1.15
CA LEU A 21 3.19 5.58 -1.03
C LEU A 21 3.55 4.99 -2.38
N PHE A 22 4.82 5.13 -2.73
CA PHE A 22 5.39 4.64 -3.97
C PHE A 22 6.35 3.49 -3.66
N PRO A 23 6.32 2.42 -4.46
CA PRO A 23 7.23 1.30 -4.30
C PRO A 23 8.66 1.70 -4.66
N SER A 24 9.63 1.06 -4.02
CA SER A 24 11.01 1.04 -4.49
C SER A 24 11.08 0.33 -5.86
N ALA A 25 12.05 0.72 -6.68
CA ALA A 25 12.15 0.23 -8.05
C ALA A 25 12.20 -1.31 -8.12
N GLY A 26 11.38 -1.91 -9.00
CA GLY A 26 11.35 -3.35 -9.24
C GLY A 26 10.60 -4.18 -8.20
N GLN A 27 10.00 -3.56 -7.16
CA GLN A 27 9.17 -4.24 -6.17
C GLN A 27 7.71 -3.84 -6.33
N LEU A 28 6.94 -4.61 -7.08
CA LEU A 28 5.49 -4.42 -7.15
C LEU A 28 4.72 -5.72 -7.14
N ASP A 29 3.93 -5.94 -6.09
CA ASP A 29 2.81 -6.88 -6.15
C ASP A 29 1.64 -6.25 -6.93
N HIS A 30 1.32 -6.82 -8.09
CA HIS A 30 0.18 -6.42 -8.91
C HIS A 30 -1.18 -6.87 -8.34
N GLY A 31 -1.19 -7.65 -7.27
CA GLY A 31 -2.38 -8.27 -6.68
C GLY A 31 -3.10 -7.46 -5.59
N LEU A 32 -2.66 -6.25 -5.27
CA LEU A 32 -3.30 -5.40 -4.25
C LEU A 32 -4.71 -4.98 -4.67
N ARG A 33 -5.66 -5.06 -3.73
CA ARG A 33 -7.06 -4.65 -3.91
C ARG A 33 -7.50 -3.72 -2.80
N VAL A 34 -8.44 -2.83 -3.11
CA VAL A 34 -9.12 -2.02 -2.10
C VAL A 34 -9.80 -2.94 -1.08
N GLY A 35 -9.62 -2.65 0.20
CA GLY A 35 -10.09 -3.46 1.32
C GLY A 35 -9.10 -4.51 1.83
N ASP A 36 -8.00 -4.78 1.11
CA ASP A 36 -6.98 -5.70 1.61
C ASP A 36 -6.40 -5.22 2.94
N ALA A 37 -6.24 -6.14 3.89
CA ALA A 37 -5.60 -5.84 5.17
C ALA A 37 -4.09 -5.69 4.97
N LEU A 38 -3.53 -4.62 5.54
CA LEU A 38 -2.12 -4.26 5.46
C LEU A 38 -1.46 -4.28 6.84
N GLU A 39 -0.19 -4.65 6.85
CA GLU A 39 0.73 -4.45 7.97
C GLU A 39 1.94 -3.68 7.42
N LEU A 40 2.14 -2.46 7.92
CA LEU A 40 3.25 -1.60 7.55
C LEU A 40 4.31 -1.68 8.64
N ARG A 41 5.48 -2.20 8.32
CA ARG A 41 6.60 -2.34 9.25
C ARG A 41 7.61 -1.25 8.96
N ARG A 42 7.76 -0.33 9.90
CA ARG A 42 8.61 0.86 9.75
C ARG A 42 10.07 0.51 10.07
N PRO A 43 11.04 1.30 9.55
CA PRO A 43 12.47 1.08 9.82
C PRO A 43 12.87 1.16 11.30
N ASP A 44 12.08 1.86 12.13
CA ASP A 44 12.29 1.94 13.58
C ASP A 44 11.85 0.66 14.33
N GLY A 45 11.35 -0.35 13.62
CA GLY A 45 10.86 -1.61 14.16
C GLY A 45 9.39 -1.58 14.60
N SER A 46 8.73 -0.43 14.57
CA SER A 46 7.30 -0.33 14.84
C SER A 46 6.47 -0.87 13.67
N ALA A 47 5.23 -1.29 13.96
CA ALA A 47 4.31 -1.78 12.95
C ALA A 47 2.91 -1.19 13.11
N HIS A 48 2.27 -0.86 11.99
CA HIS A 48 0.92 -0.34 11.93
C HIS A 48 0.03 -1.20 11.04
N ARG A 49 -1.19 -1.47 11.50
CA ARG A 49 -2.20 -2.14 10.70
C ARG A 49 -3.11 -1.12 10.05
N ALA A 50 -3.43 -1.37 8.78
CA ALA A 50 -4.33 -0.55 7.98
C ALA A 50 -5.08 -1.43 6.99
N SER A 51 -5.91 -0.81 6.15
CA SER A 51 -6.48 -1.45 4.97
C SER A 51 -6.19 -0.59 3.74
N VAL A 52 -6.13 -1.21 2.57
CA VAL A 52 -6.03 -0.47 1.30
C VAL A 52 -7.29 0.36 1.11
N MET A 53 -7.21 1.67 1.34
CA MET A 53 -8.36 2.58 1.19
C MET A 53 -8.57 2.98 -0.27
N ARG A 54 -7.48 3.20 -0.99
CA ARG A 54 -7.50 3.63 -2.39
C ARG A 54 -6.18 3.26 -3.07
N LEU A 55 -6.30 2.81 -4.31
CA LEU A 55 -5.19 2.59 -5.23
C LEU A 55 -5.24 3.69 -6.29
N ASN A 56 -4.11 4.32 -6.57
CA ASN A 56 -4.00 5.32 -7.61
C ASN A 56 -3.04 4.81 -8.70
N PRO A 57 -3.49 4.65 -9.95
CA PRO A 57 -2.63 4.14 -11.02
C PRO A 57 -1.56 5.18 -11.34
N VAL A 58 -0.31 4.74 -11.35
CA VAL A 58 0.84 5.53 -11.74
C VAL A 58 1.32 4.98 -13.07
N HIS A 59 1.07 5.74 -14.12
CA HIS A 59 1.56 5.45 -15.47
C HIS A 59 3.01 5.92 -15.59
N ALA A 60 3.93 5.18 -14.98
CA ALA A 60 5.36 5.36 -15.17
C ALA A 60 5.85 4.45 -16.31
N ASN A 61 6.60 5.00 -17.26
CA ASN A 61 7.27 4.22 -18.31
C ASN A 61 8.52 3.55 -17.69
N PRO A 62 8.76 2.23 -17.81
CA PRO A 62 8.04 1.24 -18.63
C PRO A 62 7.02 0.36 -17.90
N THR A 63 6.94 0.40 -16.57
CA THR A 63 6.06 -0.49 -15.81
C THR A 63 5.04 0.31 -15.01
N PRO A 64 3.74 0.24 -15.37
CA PRO A 64 2.70 0.88 -14.58
C PRO A 64 2.58 0.21 -13.21
N PHE A 65 2.28 1.00 -12.20
CA PHE A 65 2.14 0.50 -10.84
C PHE A 65 1.02 1.21 -10.07
N TRP A 66 0.63 0.65 -8.94
CA TRP A 66 -0.36 1.25 -8.05
C TRP A 66 0.33 1.92 -6.87
N ALA A 67 0.04 3.21 -6.66
CA ALA A 67 0.38 3.88 -5.41
C ALA A 67 -0.74 3.67 -4.39
N LEU A 68 -0.38 3.33 -3.15
CA LEU A 68 -1.34 3.30 -2.03
C LEU A 68 -1.62 4.73 -1.58
N VAL A 69 -2.88 5.00 -1.23
CA VAL A 69 -3.30 6.31 -0.75
C VAL A 69 -3.93 6.19 0.64
N PHE A 70 -3.41 6.97 1.59
CA PHE A 70 -3.88 7.08 2.96
C PHE A 70 -4.31 8.52 3.25
N PRO A 71 -5.63 8.81 3.26
CA PRO A 71 -6.15 10.19 3.30
C PRO A 71 -5.68 11.02 4.50
N GLU A 72 -5.53 10.38 5.66
CA GLU A 72 -5.27 11.06 6.94
C GLU A 72 -3.82 10.93 7.40
N TRP A 73 -2.96 10.30 6.60
CA TRP A 73 -1.58 10.02 6.98
C TRP A 73 -0.63 11.09 6.48
N LEU A 74 0.51 11.19 7.17
CA LEU A 74 1.65 12.03 6.85
C LEU A 74 2.87 11.15 6.55
N PRO A 75 3.93 11.67 5.90
CA PRO A 75 5.12 10.87 5.57
C PRO A 75 5.78 10.21 6.79
N VAL A 76 5.65 10.80 7.98
CA VAL A 76 6.13 10.22 9.25
C VAL A 76 5.37 8.94 9.64
N ASP A 77 4.14 8.75 9.17
CA ASP A 77 3.34 7.56 9.46
C ASP A 77 3.76 6.35 8.61
N ALA A 78 4.46 6.58 7.51
CA ALA A 78 5.00 5.54 6.63
C ALA A 78 6.26 6.06 5.94
N PRO A 79 7.38 6.20 6.67
CA PRO A 79 8.62 6.74 6.13
C PRO A 79 9.20 5.83 5.04
N ILE A 80 10.11 6.38 4.23
CA ILE A 80 10.89 5.60 3.26
C ILE A 80 11.57 4.42 3.96
N GLY A 81 11.55 3.25 3.31
CA GLY A 81 12.02 1.99 3.87
C GLY A 81 10.96 1.22 4.64
N THR A 82 9.75 1.76 4.82
CA THR A 82 8.62 1.00 5.39
C THR A 82 8.29 -0.18 4.50
N GLU A 83 8.23 -1.37 5.06
CA GLU A 83 7.78 -2.57 4.36
C GLU A 83 6.25 -2.65 4.41
N VAL A 84 5.61 -2.79 3.25
CA VAL A 84 4.17 -2.97 3.15
C VAL A 84 3.88 -4.44 2.94
N TRP A 85 3.19 -5.05 3.90
CA TRP A 85 2.76 -6.45 3.86
C TRP A 85 1.25 -6.51 3.69
N VAL A 86 0.79 -7.41 2.84
CA VAL A 86 -0.64 -7.64 2.59
C VAL A 86 -1.03 -9.03 3.09
N ALA A 87 -2.18 -9.12 3.75
CA ALA A 87 -2.73 -10.40 4.14
C ALA A 87 -3.21 -11.16 2.90
N ASP A 88 -2.81 -12.42 2.78
CA ASP A 88 -3.42 -13.32 1.80
C ASP A 88 -4.91 -13.44 2.10
N ALA A 89 -5.75 -13.10 1.13
CA ALA A 89 -7.16 -13.40 1.19
C ALA A 89 -7.31 -14.92 1.38
N LYS A 90 -8.00 -15.32 2.45
CA LYS A 90 -8.31 -16.74 2.66
C LYS A 90 -9.08 -17.23 1.43
N PRO A 91 -8.65 -18.29 0.72
CA PRO A 91 -9.43 -18.85 -0.36
C PRO A 91 -10.82 -19.22 0.18
N GLY A 92 -11.86 -18.58 -0.35
CA GLY A 92 -13.26 -18.73 0.11
C GLY A 92 -13.92 -17.45 0.64
N ALA A 93 -13.20 -16.36 0.85
CA ALA A 93 -13.83 -15.05 1.03
C ALA A 93 -14.33 -14.55 -0.34
N ALA A 94 -15.57 -14.89 -0.68
CA ALA A 94 -16.22 -14.34 -1.86
C ALA A 94 -16.15 -12.80 -1.81
N PRO A 95 -15.88 -12.11 -2.94
CA PRO A 95 -16.08 -10.67 -2.99
C PRO A 95 -17.55 -10.42 -2.68
N ASN A 96 -17.84 -9.67 -1.63
CA ASN A 96 -19.21 -9.22 -1.36
C ASN A 96 -19.66 -8.37 -2.56
N PRO A 97 -20.62 -8.81 -3.39
CA PRO A 97 -21.20 -7.95 -4.39
C PRO A 97 -22.30 -7.14 -3.71
N ALA A 98 -22.18 -5.81 -3.81
CA ALA A 98 -23.15 -4.79 -3.43
C ALA A 98 -23.05 -4.21 -2.00
N ALA A 99 -22.85 -2.90 -1.96
CA ALA A 99 -23.92 -1.96 -1.62
C ALA A 99 -23.78 -0.70 -2.48
#